data_AF-A0A8C1YPT1-F1
#
_entry.id   AF-A0A8C1YPT1-F1
#
_cell.length_a   1.000
_cell.length_b   1.000
_cell.length_c   1.000
_cell.angle_alpha   90.00
_cell.angle_beta   90.00
_cell.angle_gamma   90.00
#
_symmetry.space_group_name_H-M   'P 1'
#
loop_
_entity.id
_entity.type
_entity.pdbx_description
1 polymer ?
#
loop_
_entity_poly.entity_id
_entity_poly.type
_entity_poly.pdbx_seq_one_letter_code
_entity_poly.pdbx_strand_id
1 'polypeptide(L)'
;MFAVTVCILGLLHMSAACSLTGICTDLPSVQQEIVNVHNAYRRAVKPTASNILKMSWSDAVAQSAQGWIDQCNITHGPPSSRMIDGYEMGENLFKTSAGYSWTDVINAWHSEVNNYEYPTGSTNGQAIGHYTQVVWYSSYEVGCAVAQCGTSYFYGCHYYRAGNFKGVPPYSLGERCAACPGNCEDGLCTNPCPYINTISNCDELKEMVTCDHSLMSQWCPASCMCEYKIIPIAKK
;
A
#
# COMPACT_ATOMS: atom_id res chain seq x y z
N MET A 1 -1.39 8.81 -52.31
CA MET A 1 -1.52 8.30 -50.93
C MET A 1 -1.34 9.49 -49.99
N PHE A 2 -2.42 10.00 -49.41
CA PHE A 2 -2.35 11.10 -48.43
C PHE A 2 -2.19 10.50 -47.04
N ALA A 3 -1.06 10.72 -46.40
CA ALA A 3 -0.84 10.37 -45.00
C ALA A 3 -1.52 11.42 -44.13
N VAL A 4 -2.58 11.03 -43.42
CA VAL A 4 -3.22 11.85 -42.40
C VAL A 4 -2.48 11.61 -41.09
N THR A 5 -1.61 12.54 -40.71
CA THR A 5 -0.97 12.53 -39.40
C THR A 5 -1.99 12.96 -38.35
N VAL A 6 -2.54 12.00 -37.61
CA VAL A 6 -3.40 12.27 -36.46
C VAL A 6 -2.51 12.67 -35.28
N CYS A 7 -2.39 13.97 -35.02
CA CYS A 7 -1.83 14.47 -33.76
C CYS A 7 -2.83 14.18 -32.64
N ILE A 8 -2.56 13.14 -31.85
CA ILE A 8 -3.22 12.93 -30.56
C ILE A 8 -2.67 14.00 -29.62
N LEU A 9 -3.39 15.13 -29.51
CA LEU A 9 -3.20 16.09 -28.44
C LEU A 9 -3.61 15.41 -27.13
N GLY A 10 -2.65 14.77 -26.46
CA GLY A 10 -2.81 14.35 -25.08
C GLY A 10 -3.09 15.59 -24.24
N LEU A 11 -4.31 15.71 -23.71
CA LEU A 11 -4.64 16.68 -22.66
C LEU A 11 -3.78 16.35 -21.44
N LEU A 12 -2.62 16.99 -21.33
CA LEU A 12 -1.90 17.09 -20.06
C LEU A 12 -2.84 17.80 -19.10
N HIS A 13 -3.51 17.04 -18.23
CA HIS A 13 -4.14 17.59 -17.05
C HIS A 13 -3.02 18.21 -16.22
N MET A 14 -2.84 19.52 -16.33
CA MET A 14 -2.05 20.28 -15.37
C MET A 14 -2.81 20.23 -14.04
N SER A 15 -2.48 19.25 -13.19
CA SER A 15 -2.90 19.29 -11.80
C SER A 15 -2.35 20.58 -11.19
N ALA A 16 -3.23 21.37 -10.56
CA ALA A 16 -2.82 22.60 -9.92
C ALA A 16 -1.89 22.25 -8.76
N ALA A 17 -0.71 22.88 -8.72
CA ALA A 17 0.24 22.66 -7.64
C ALA A 17 -0.42 22.92 -6.28
N CYS A 18 -0.31 21.95 -5.37
CA CYS A 18 -0.84 22.09 -4.02
C CYS A 18 -0.23 23.33 -3.36
N SER A 19 -1.07 24.19 -2.80
CA SER A 19 -0.68 25.45 -2.17
C SER A 19 -0.91 25.46 -0.65
N LEU A 20 -1.15 24.29 -0.05
CA LEU A 20 -1.41 24.11 1.38
C LEU A 20 -0.11 24.01 2.18
N THR A 21 0.16 25.03 2.99
CA THR A 21 1.40 25.13 3.78
C THR A 21 1.58 23.90 4.68
N GLY A 22 2.67 23.16 4.49
CA GLY A 22 3.07 22.04 5.35
C GLY A 22 2.27 20.74 5.17
N ILE A 23 1.39 20.64 4.17
CA ILE A 23 0.56 19.44 3.94
C ILE A 23 0.75 18.90 2.50
N CYS A 24 1.25 19.72 1.58
CA CYS A 24 1.47 19.29 0.21
C CYS A 24 2.52 18.18 0.10
N THR A 25 2.17 17.12 -0.63
CA THR A 25 2.96 15.89 -0.75
C THR A 25 4.05 15.95 -1.82
N ASP A 26 4.20 17.08 -2.52
CA ASP A 26 5.36 17.41 -3.36
C ASP A 26 6.57 17.86 -2.52
N LEU A 27 6.36 18.24 -1.25
CA LEU A 27 7.42 18.61 -0.32
C LEU A 27 8.12 17.35 0.25
N PRO A 28 9.44 17.18 0.07
CA PRO A 28 10.16 16.01 0.60
C PRO A 28 10.03 15.83 2.11
N SER A 29 9.91 16.92 2.87
CA SER A 29 9.70 16.86 4.32
C SER A 29 8.36 16.21 4.70
N VAL A 30 7.31 16.46 3.93
CA VAL A 30 5.97 15.88 4.14
C VAL A 30 5.96 14.40 3.73
N GLN A 31 6.62 14.06 2.62
CA GLN A 31 6.80 12.66 2.20
C GLN A 31 7.54 11.86 3.29
N GLN A 32 8.60 12.44 3.86
CA GLN A 32 9.35 11.83 4.94
C GLN A 32 8.54 11.69 6.23
N GLU A 33 7.72 12.69 6.57
CA GLU A 33 6.77 12.62 7.70
C GLU A 33 5.84 11.41 7.55
N ILE A 34 5.18 11.29 6.40
CA ILE A 34 4.24 10.20 6.10
C ILE A 34 4.93 8.84 6.28
N VAL A 35 6.08 8.65 5.64
CA VAL A 35 6.83 7.37 5.71
C VAL A 35 7.28 7.06 7.14
N ASN A 36 7.73 8.07 7.89
CA ASN A 36 8.20 7.90 9.25
C ASN A 36 7.07 7.47 10.19
N VAL A 37 5.90 8.10 10.10
CA VAL A 37 4.74 7.76 10.94
C VAL A 37 4.25 6.35 10.64
N HIS A 38 4.15 5.97 9.36
CA HIS A 38 3.81 4.59 8.98
C HIS A 38 4.81 3.58 9.56
N ASN A 39 6.11 3.81 9.36
CA ASN A 39 7.14 2.90 9.86
C ASN A 39 7.19 2.82 11.40
N ALA A 40 6.89 3.92 12.10
CA ALA A 40 6.76 3.90 13.56
C ALA A 40 5.63 2.97 14.01
N TYR A 41 4.45 3.07 13.41
CA TYR A 41 3.32 2.18 13.72
C TYR A 41 3.61 0.72 13.35
N ARG A 42 4.22 0.49 12.19
CA ARG A 42 4.62 -0.85 11.72
C ARG A 42 5.58 -1.56 12.68
N ARG A 43 6.52 -0.85 13.31
CA ARG A 43 7.44 -1.41 14.33
C ARG A 43 6.76 -1.68 15.67
N ALA A 44 5.75 -0.90 15.98
CA ALA A 44 5.09 -0.86 17.28
C ALA A 44 3.93 -1.86 17.42
N VAL A 45 3.58 -2.59 16.36
CA VAL A 45 2.45 -3.53 16.38
C VAL A 45 2.49 -4.50 17.56
N LYS A 46 1.29 -4.81 18.06
CA LYS A 46 1.03 -5.81 19.08
C LYS A 46 -0.10 -6.72 18.61
N PRO A 47 0.10 -8.06 18.64
CA PRO A 47 1.34 -8.79 18.94
C PRO A 47 2.49 -8.48 17.96
N THR A 48 3.73 -8.87 18.30
CA THR A 48 4.88 -8.60 17.44
C THR A 48 4.81 -9.40 16.15
N ALA A 49 5.34 -8.80 15.08
CA ALA A 49 5.31 -9.37 13.74
C ALA A 49 6.71 -9.77 13.25
N SER A 50 6.79 -10.85 12.50
CA SER A 50 8.05 -11.37 11.95
C SER A 50 8.40 -10.86 10.56
N ASN A 51 7.42 -10.36 9.80
CA ASN A 51 7.53 -10.21 8.34
C ASN A 51 7.11 -8.83 7.79
N ILE A 52 6.92 -7.81 8.64
CA ILE A 52 6.49 -6.49 8.19
C ILE A 52 7.64 -5.79 7.43
N LEU A 53 7.39 -5.43 6.17
CA LEU A 53 8.34 -4.68 5.36
C LEU A 53 8.45 -3.23 5.81
N LYS A 54 9.64 -2.66 5.68
CA LYS A 54 9.88 -1.22 5.77
C LYS A 54 9.19 -0.53 4.61
N MET A 55 8.44 0.53 4.90
CA MET A 55 7.75 1.33 3.92
C MET A 55 8.67 2.45 3.39
N SER A 56 8.61 2.73 2.09
CA SER A 56 9.26 3.87 1.43
C SER A 56 8.25 4.71 0.65
N TRP A 57 8.63 5.95 0.33
CA TRP A 57 7.84 6.79 -0.56
C TRP A 57 7.99 6.33 -2.01
N SER A 58 6.92 6.43 -2.81
CA SER A 58 6.95 6.17 -4.24
C SER A 58 6.19 7.26 -4.99
N ASP A 59 6.89 8.00 -5.85
CA ASP A 59 6.30 9.09 -6.64
C ASP A 59 5.25 8.59 -7.62
N ALA A 60 5.42 7.38 -8.18
CA ALA A 60 4.43 6.77 -9.07
C ALA A 60 3.14 6.42 -8.32
N VAL A 61 3.25 5.92 -7.08
CA VAL A 61 2.10 5.66 -6.20
C VAL A 61 1.43 6.98 -5.81
N ALA A 62 2.21 8.02 -5.52
CA ALA A 62 1.70 9.34 -5.15
C ALA A 62 0.97 10.01 -6.31
N GLN A 63 1.49 9.90 -7.54
CA GLN A 63 0.83 10.39 -8.74
C GLN A 63 -0.51 9.67 -8.97
N SER A 64 -0.57 8.36 -8.74
CA SER A 64 -1.83 7.62 -8.79
C SER A 64 -2.83 8.11 -7.73
N ALA A 65 -2.38 8.33 -6.50
CA ALA A 65 -3.23 8.88 -5.43
C ALA A 65 -3.73 10.29 -5.79
N GLN A 66 -2.87 11.18 -6.29
CA GLN A 66 -3.26 12.54 -6.69
C GLN A 66 -4.31 12.52 -7.80
N GLY A 67 -4.15 11.63 -8.80
CA GLY A 67 -5.15 11.48 -9.87
C GLY A 67 -6.53 11.05 -9.38
N TRP A 68 -6.63 10.38 -8.23
CA TRP A 68 -7.91 10.08 -7.58
C TRP A 68 -8.41 11.24 -6.72
N ILE A 69 -7.55 11.78 -5.87
CA ILE A 69 -7.89 12.83 -4.90
C ILE A 69 -8.32 14.14 -5.59
N ASP A 70 -7.74 14.48 -6.74
CA ASP A 70 -8.11 15.64 -7.56
C ASP A 70 -9.54 15.58 -8.10
N GLN A 71 -10.15 14.38 -8.18
CA GLN A 71 -11.54 14.24 -8.64
C GLN A 71 -12.55 14.72 -7.58
N CYS A 72 -12.10 14.92 -6.33
CA CYS A 72 -12.96 15.30 -5.22
C CYS A 72 -14.20 14.39 -5.01
N ASN A 73 -14.10 13.14 -5.49
CA ASN A 73 -15.09 12.11 -5.23
C ASN A 73 -14.73 11.40 -3.92
N ILE A 74 -15.52 11.65 -2.88
CA ILE A 74 -15.22 11.23 -1.52
C ILE A 74 -15.72 9.80 -1.28
N THR A 75 -15.30 8.90 -2.15
CA THR A 75 -15.58 7.47 -2.12
C THR A 75 -14.38 6.71 -2.64
N HIS A 76 -14.23 5.44 -2.25
CA HIS A 76 -13.22 4.57 -2.83
C HIS A 76 -13.49 4.33 -4.31
N GLY A 77 -12.44 4.40 -5.14
CA GLY A 77 -12.53 4.03 -6.54
C GLY A 77 -12.63 2.52 -6.75
N PRO A 78 -13.02 2.07 -7.97
CA PRO A 78 -12.88 0.66 -8.31
C PRO A 78 -11.39 0.25 -8.26
N PRO A 79 -11.05 -1.02 -7.95
CA PRO A 79 -9.67 -1.52 -8.00
C PRO A 79 -8.87 -1.10 -9.25
N SER A 80 -9.55 -1.07 -10.41
CA SER A 80 -8.95 -0.67 -11.69
C SER A 80 -8.46 0.77 -11.74
N SER A 81 -8.88 1.66 -10.83
CA SER A 81 -8.39 3.05 -10.76
C SER A 81 -7.05 3.18 -10.05
N ARG A 82 -6.53 2.11 -9.44
CA ARG A 82 -5.30 2.10 -8.64
C ARG A 82 -4.44 0.88 -8.96
N MET A 83 -4.02 0.79 -10.21
CA MET A 83 -3.15 -0.26 -10.72
C MET A 83 -1.77 0.31 -11.06
N ILE A 84 -0.70 -0.36 -10.65
CA ILE A 84 0.68 -0.07 -11.07
C ILE A 84 1.41 -1.37 -11.38
N ASP A 85 2.13 -1.41 -12.50
CA ASP A 85 2.83 -2.59 -13.00
C ASP A 85 1.97 -3.87 -13.11
N GLY A 86 0.68 -3.71 -13.37
CA GLY A 86 -0.28 -4.81 -13.46
C GLY A 86 -0.83 -5.29 -12.11
N TYR A 87 -0.58 -4.54 -11.03
CA TYR A 87 -0.97 -4.92 -9.68
C TYR A 87 -1.84 -3.88 -8.99
N GLU A 88 -2.81 -4.37 -8.22
CA GLU A 88 -3.70 -3.53 -7.42
C GLU A 88 -2.96 -2.91 -6.23
N MET A 89 -3.18 -1.61 -6.01
CA MET A 89 -2.78 -0.88 -4.81
C MET A 89 -3.94 -0.79 -3.81
N GLY A 90 -3.60 -0.70 -2.52
CA GLY A 90 -4.54 -0.39 -1.45
C GLY A 90 -4.84 1.11 -1.41
N GLU A 91 -5.84 1.51 -0.63
CA GLU A 91 -6.26 2.91 -0.52
C GLU A 91 -6.80 3.20 0.88
N ASN A 92 -6.31 4.27 1.50
CA ASN A 92 -6.93 4.90 2.67
C ASN A 92 -7.35 6.32 2.30
N LEU A 93 -8.54 6.73 2.73
CA LEU A 93 -9.11 8.04 2.44
C LEU A 93 -9.48 8.76 3.74
N PHE A 94 -9.43 10.09 3.74
CA PHE A 94 -9.80 10.90 4.89
C PHE A 94 -10.37 12.25 4.44
N LYS A 95 -11.58 12.58 4.91
CA LYS A 95 -12.25 13.85 4.63
C LYS A 95 -12.38 14.67 5.91
N THR A 96 -12.11 15.96 5.81
CA THR A 96 -12.20 16.88 6.95
C THR A 96 -12.54 18.30 6.50
N SER A 97 -12.96 19.16 7.42
CA SER A 97 -13.33 20.57 7.14
C SER A 97 -12.16 21.55 7.29
N ALA A 98 -11.02 21.10 7.82
CA ALA A 98 -9.81 21.90 8.01
C ALA A 98 -8.57 21.13 7.56
N GLY A 99 -7.47 21.85 7.28
CA GLY A 99 -6.19 21.22 7.01
C GLY A 99 -5.58 20.63 8.28
N TYR A 100 -5.24 19.35 8.25
CA TYR A 100 -4.50 18.63 9.29
C TYR A 100 -3.13 18.19 8.79
N SER A 101 -2.20 18.00 9.73
CA SER A 101 -0.92 17.36 9.44
C SER A 101 -1.14 15.92 8.94
N TRP A 102 -0.18 15.37 8.19
CA TRP A 102 -0.25 13.98 7.78
C TRP A 102 -0.13 13.02 8.96
N THR A 103 0.63 13.40 9.98
CA THR A 103 0.66 12.68 11.27
C THR A 103 -0.75 12.52 11.85
N ASP A 104 -1.55 13.58 11.94
CA ASP A 104 -2.91 13.49 12.49
C ASP A 104 -3.83 12.61 11.64
N VAL A 105 -3.73 12.70 10.31
CA VAL A 105 -4.51 11.87 9.38
C VAL A 105 -4.16 10.38 9.54
N ILE A 106 -2.87 10.06 9.59
CA ILE A 106 -2.41 8.67 9.77
C ILE A 106 -2.75 8.16 11.17
N ASN A 107 -2.68 9.01 12.20
CA ASN A 107 -3.12 8.67 13.56
C ASN A 107 -4.62 8.32 13.58
N ALA A 108 -5.45 9.06 12.83
CA ALA A 108 -6.87 8.78 12.72
C ALA A 108 -7.12 7.41 12.07
N TRP A 109 -6.43 7.08 10.97
CA TRP A 109 -6.47 5.75 10.37
C TRP A 109 -5.99 4.65 11.32
N HIS A 110 -4.87 4.86 12.01
CA HIS A 110 -4.32 3.89 12.95
C HIS A 110 -5.22 3.69 14.18
N SER A 111 -6.00 4.69 14.59
CA SER A 111 -6.87 4.63 15.78
C SER A 111 -7.91 3.50 15.74
N GLU A 112 -8.21 2.97 14.55
CA GLU A 112 -9.07 1.79 14.39
C GLU A 112 -8.50 0.53 15.06
N VAL A 113 -7.21 0.51 15.42
CA VAL A 113 -6.58 -0.55 16.23
C VAL A 113 -7.36 -0.84 17.52
N ASN A 114 -8.03 0.17 18.09
CA ASN A 114 -8.85 0.03 19.29
C ASN A 114 -10.07 -0.89 19.09
N ASN A 115 -10.47 -1.13 17.85
CA ASN A 115 -11.56 -2.03 17.46
C ASN A 115 -11.05 -3.36 16.90
N TYR A 116 -9.74 -3.59 16.87
CA TYR A 116 -9.10 -4.73 16.23
C TYR A 116 -8.51 -5.70 17.27
N GLU A 117 -8.75 -7.00 17.06
CA GLU A 117 -8.06 -8.07 17.77
C GLU A 117 -7.36 -8.99 16.77
N TYR A 118 -6.07 -9.26 16.99
CA TYR A 118 -5.32 -10.19 16.16
C TYR A 118 -5.63 -11.65 16.54
N PRO A 119 -5.78 -12.58 15.57
CA PRO A 119 -5.92 -12.38 14.13
C PRO A 119 -7.39 -12.16 13.71
N THR A 120 -8.32 -12.15 14.67
CA THR A 120 -9.77 -12.23 14.49
C THR A 120 -10.36 -11.12 13.62
N GLY A 121 -9.86 -9.89 13.71
CA GLY A 121 -10.42 -8.72 13.02
C GLY A 121 -11.21 -7.81 13.94
N SER A 122 -12.32 -7.26 13.45
CA SER A 122 -13.14 -6.30 14.19
C SER A 122 -13.87 -6.97 15.36
N THR A 123 -13.71 -6.43 16.57
CA THR A 123 -14.30 -6.99 17.80
C THR A 123 -15.72 -6.51 18.07
N ASN A 124 -16.12 -5.40 17.43
CA ASN A 124 -17.37 -4.70 17.69
C ASN A 124 -18.12 -4.30 16.41
N GLY A 125 -17.70 -4.80 15.26
CA GLY A 125 -18.27 -4.51 13.95
C GLY A 125 -17.89 -3.14 13.37
N GLN A 126 -17.04 -2.36 14.05
CA GLN A 126 -16.51 -1.10 13.52
C GLN A 126 -15.46 -1.36 12.43
N ALA A 127 -15.22 -0.33 11.60
CA ALA A 127 -14.19 -0.36 10.58
C ALA A 127 -12.79 -0.50 11.20
N ILE A 128 -11.97 -1.32 10.54
CA ILE A 128 -10.57 -1.61 10.91
C ILE A 128 -9.64 -1.55 9.70
N GLY A 129 -10.18 -1.27 8.52
CA GLY A 129 -9.50 -1.40 7.23
C GLY A 129 -8.36 -0.40 7.06
N HIS A 130 -8.50 0.81 7.61
CA HIS A 130 -7.44 1.81 7.52
C HIS A 130 -6.26 1.40 8.39
N TYR A 131 -6.51 0.95 9.62
CA TYR A 131 -5.47 0.42 10.49
C TYR A 131 -4.77 -0.79 9.86
N THR A 132 -5.51 -1.80 9.41
CA THR A 132 -4.89 -3.02 8.85
C THR A 132 -4.08 -2.73 7.60
N GLN A 133 -4.45 -1.71 6.80
CA GLN A 133 -3.65 -1.27 5.65
C GLN A 133 -2.35 -0.56 6.08
N VAL A 134 -2.39 0.31 7.09
CA VAL A 134 -1.18 0.99 7.62
C VAL A 134 -0.13 -0.04 8.05
N VAL A 135 -0.57 -1.12 8.70
CA VAL A 135 0.32 -2.18 9.22
C VAL A 135 0.42 -3.42 8.32
N TRP A 136 -0.07 -3.36 7.09
CA TRP A 136 -0.07 -4.51 6.19
C TRP A 136 1.36 -4.91 5.80
N TYR A 137 1.74 -6.15 6.09
CA TYR A 137 3.15 -6.59 6.05
C TYR A 137 3.79 -6.41 4.68
N SER A 138 3.05 -6.65 3.61
CA SER A 138 3.56 -6.64 2.23
C SER A 138 3.40 -5.30 1.51
N SER A 139 2.74 -4.31 2.13
CA SER A 139 2.62 -2.96 1.57
C SER A 139 3.88 -2.17 1.95
N TYR A 140 4.82 -2.06 1.01
CA TYR A 140 6.16 -1.54 1.25
C TYR A 140 6.44 -0.21 0.54
N GLU A 141 5.55 0.26 -0.33
CA GLU A 141 5.57 1.63 -0.84
C GLU A 141 4.26 2.33 -0.55
N VAL A 142 4.35 3.63 -0.28
CA VAL A 142 3.21 4.52 -0.08
C VAL A 142 3.40 5.78 -0.91
N GLY A 143 2.29 6.30 -1.41
CA GLY A 143 2.24 7.60 -2.04
C GLY A 143 0.89 8.24 -1.74
N CYS A 144 0.91 9.51 -1.38
CA CYS A 144 -0.25 10.20 -0.85
C CYS A 144 -0.51 11.52 -1.56
N ALA A 145 -1.73 12.00 -1.43
CA ALA A 145 -2.21 13.23 -2.02
C ALA A 145 -3.24 13.92 -1.12
N VAL A 146 -3.33 15.23 -1.29
CA VAL A 146 -4.34 16.07 -0.66
C VAL A 146 -4.90 17.04 -1.71
N ALA A 147 -6.22 17.27 -1.66
CA ALA A 147 -6.87 18.31 -2.44
C ALA A 147 -7.89 19.08 -1.60
N GLN A 148 -8.08 20.36 -1.93
CA GLN A 148 -9.18 21.13 -1.39
C GLN A 148 -10.41 20.96 -2.29
N CYS A 149 -11.44 20.30 -1.76
CA CYS A 149 -12.69 19.99 -2.41
C CYS A 149 -13.80 20.88 -1.86
N GLY A 150 -13.95 22.07 -2.45
CA GLY A 150 -14.86 23.11 -1.98
C GLY A 150 -14.45 23.62 -0.58
N THR A 151 -15.31 23.38 0.42
CA THR A 151 -15.05 23.75 1.82
C THR A 151 -14.42 22.62 2.64
N SER A 152 -14.09 21.49 2.01
CA SER A 152 -13.46 20.35 2.67
C SER A 152 -12.08 20.05 2.11
N TYR A 153 -11.25 19.39 2.91
CA TYR A 153 -9.98 18.82 2.50
C TYR A 153 -10.14 17.31 2.37
N PHE A 154 -9.62 16.78 1.28
CA PHE A 154 -9.66 15.36 0.97
C PHE A 154 -8.24 14.84 0.87
N TYR A 155 -7.93 13.86 1.70
CA TYR A 155 -6.64 13.20 1.79
C TYR A 155 -6.80 11.76 1.32
N GLY A 156 -5.75 11.22 0.70
CA GLY A 156 -5.65 9.79 0.52
C GLY A 156 -4.24 9.31 0.28
N CYS A 157 -4.01 8.05 0.61
CA CYS A 157 -2.79 7.34 0.31
C CYS A 157 -3.12 6.07 -0.46
N HIS A 158 -2.34 5.81 -1.50
CA HIS A 158 -2.26 4.51 -2.13
C HIS A 158 -1.10 3.71 -1.54
N TYR A 159 -1.28 2.39 -1.45
CA TYR A 159 -0.31 1.47 -0.85
C TYR A 159 0.06 0.38 -1.84
N TYR A 160 1.35 0.26 -2.16
CA TYR A 160 1.84 -0.80 -3.02
C TYR A 160 2.55 -1.88 -2.19
N ARG A 161 2.09 -3.13 -2.19
CA ARG A 161 0.88 -3.66 -2.87
C ARG A 161 -0.37 -3.53 -1.99
N ALA A 162 -1.55 -3.78 -2.57
CA ALA A 162 -2.80 -3.84 -1.81
C ALA A 162 -2.72 -4.80 -0.61
N GLY A 163 -3.33 -4.39 0.50
CA GLY A 163 -3.57 -5.22 1.67
C GLY A 163 -5.04 -5.60 1.83
N ASN A 164 -5.42 -5.89 3.07
CA ASN A 164 -6.81 -6.13 3.48
C ASN A 164 -7.50 -7.30 2.74
N PHE A 165 -6.75 -8.35 2.41
CA PHE A 165 -7.34 -9.56 1.85
C PHE A 165 -8.25 -10.24 2.88
N LYS A 166 -9.45 -10.63 2.43
CA LYS A 166 -10.48 -11.20 3.31
C LYS A 166 -9.98 -12.48 3.99
N GLY A 167 -10.09 -12.52 5.33
CA GLY A 167 -9.68 -13.68 6.13
C GLY A 167 -8.18 -13.80 6.34
N VAL A 168 -7.40 -12.79 5.92
CA VAL A 168 -5.95 -12.77 6.05
C VAL A 168 -5.55 -11.75 7.12
N PRO A 169 -4.74 -12.12 8.13
CA PRO A 169 -4.23 -11.16 9.11
C PRO A 169 -3.21 -10.20 8.46
N PRO A 170 -3.06 -8.97 8.98
CA PRO A 170 -2.20 -7.97 8.36
C PRO A 170 -0.72 -8.31 8.39
N TYR A 171 -0.28 -9.26 9.23
CA TYR A 171 1.09 -9.71 9.35
C TYR A 171 1.18 -11.09 10.00
N SER A 172 2.36 -11.72 9.95
CA SER A 172 2.64 -13.00 10.60
C SER A 172 3.22 -12.80 11.99
N LEU A 173 2.77 -13.60 12.96
CA LEU A 173 3.34 -13.59 14.32
C LEU A 173 4.82 -13.95 14.32
N GLY A 174 5.54 -13.38 15.29
CA GLY A 174 6.88 -13.81 15.65
C GLY A 174 7.74 -12.68 16.20
N GLU A 175 8.99 -13.00 16.47
CA GLU A 175 10.00 -11.99 16.79
C GLU A 175 10.23 -11.08 15.59
N ARG A 176 10.53 -9.80 15.86
CA ARG A 176 10.77 -8.81 14.81
C ARG A 176 11.85 -9.30 13.85
N CYS A 177 11.55 -9.22 12.56
CA CYS A 177 12.42 -9.66 11.47
C CYS A 177 12.77 -11.15 11.43
N ALA A 178 12.11 -12.04 12.19
CA ALA A 178 12.40 -13.46 12.15
C ALA A 178 12.20 -14.08 10.75
N ALA A 179 11.34 -13.48 9.91
CA ALA A 179 11.12 -13.92 8.52
C ALA A 179 12.12 -13.32 7.51
N CYS A 180 13.02 -12.43 7.93
CA CYS A 180 13.97 -11.74 7.06
C CYS A 180 15.36 -11.58 7.71
N PRO A 181 16.00 -12.70 8.12
CA PRO A 181 17.34 -12.64 8.71
C PRO A 181 18.33 -11.96 7.75
N GLY A 182 19.17 -11.07 8.29
CA GLY A 182 20.12 -10.27 7.53
C GLY A 182 19.52 -9.13 6.69
N ASN A 183 18.19 -9.00 6.63
CA ASN A 183 17.47 -7.97 5.88
C ASN A 183 16.51 -7.22 6.81
N CYS A 184 17.05 -6.70 7.91
CA CYS A 184 16.28 -6.05 8.96
C CYS A 184 16.86 -4.68 9.28
N GLU A 185 16.01 -3.66 9.30
CA GLU A 185 16.35 -2.31 9.74
C GLU A 185 15.33 -1.84 10.77
N ASP A 186 15.79 -1.61 12.00
CA ASP A 186 14.95 -1.14 13.11
C ASP A 186 13.64 -1.94 13.26
N GLY A 187 13.75 -3.29 13.20
CA GLY A 187 12.62 -4.19 13.38
C GLY A 187 11.68 -4.35 12.17
N LEU A 188 12.03 -3.79 11.00
CA LEU A 188 11.29 -3.96 9.74
C LEU A 188 12.14 -4.66 8.67
N CYS A 189 11.52 -5.53 7.89
CA CYS A 189 12.16 -6.25 6.79
C CYS A 189 12.47 -5.33 5.60
N THR A 190 13.60 -5.53 4.91
CA THR A 190 14.04 -4.67 3.78
C THR A 190 14.17 -5.41 2.44
N ASN A 191 13.64 -6.64 2.38
CA ASN A 191 13.76 -7.57 1.26
C ASN A 191 12.40 -7.90 0.63
N PRO A 192 11.67 -6.93 0.02
CA PRO A 192 10.41 -7.20 -0.66
C PRO A 192 10.62 -8.11 -1.88
N CYS A 193 9.70 -9.05 -2.10
CA CYS A 193 9.61 -9.79 -3.37
C CYS A 193 8.97 -8.90 -4.46
N PRO A 194 9.64 -8.68 -5.60
CA PRO A 194 9.06 -7.87 -6.68
C PRO A 194 7.96 -8.61 -7.45
N TYR A 195 7.91 -9.94 -7.37
CA TYR A 195 6.91 -10.77 -8.04
C TYR A 195 5.72 -11.04 -7.13
N ILE A 196 4.57 -11.38 -7.73
CA ILE A 196 3.42 -11.92 -7.02
C ILE A 196 3.09 -13.30 -7.61
N ASN A 197 2.61 -14.20 -6.76
CA ASN A 197 1.94 -15.39 -7.24
C ASN A 197 0.54 -15.00 -7.77
N THR A 198 0.02 -15.70 -8.78
CA THR A 198 -1.36 -15.50 -9.27
C THR A 198 -2.35 -16.45 -8.62
N ILE A 199 -1.86 -17.47 -7.91
CA ILE A 199 -2.67 -18.41 -7.14
C ILE A 199 -2.13 -18.51 -5.71
N SER A 200 -3.02 -18.82 -4.77
CA SER A 200 -2.68 -18.92 -3.35
C SER A 200 -1.89 -20.18 -2.96
N ASN A 201 -2.00 -21.27 -3.73
CA ASN A 201 -1.44 -22.58 -3.40
C ASN A 201 -0.10 -22.88 -4.11
N CYS A 202 0.72 -21.85 -4.27
CA CYS A 202 1.98 -21.97 -5.00
C CYS A 202 3.05 -22.75 -4.24
N ASP A 203 2.99 -22.74 -2.90
CA ASP A 203 3.93 -23.52 -2.08
C ASP A 203 3.67 -25.02 -2.29
N GLU A 204 2.41 -25.46 -2.25
CA GLU A 204 2.03 -26.84 -2.56
C GLU A 204 2.31 -27.21 -4.02
N LEU A 205 2.09 -26.29 -4.96
CA LEU A 205 2.41 -26.54 -6.36
C LEU A 205 3.92 -26.70 -6.58
N LYS A 206 4.75 -25.91 -5.88
CA LYS A 206 6.20 -26.01 -5.93
C LYS A 206 6.69 -27.39 -5.49
N GLU A 207 6.09 -27.96 -4.45
CA GLU A 207 6.40 -29.32 -3.97
C GLU A 207 6.07 -30.40 -5.01
N MET A 208 5.01 -30.21 -5.80
CA MET A 208 4.57 -31.20 -6.80
C MET A 208 5.37 -31.19 -8.10
N VAL A 209 5.64 -30.00 -8.66
CA VAL A 209 6.19 -29.89 -10.04
C VAL A 209 7.54 -29.19 -10.13
N THR A 210 8.06 -28.62 -9.04
CA THR A 210 9.31 -27.84 -8.96
C THR A 210 9.33 -26.58 -9.84
N CYS A 211 10.31 -25.70 -9.63
CA CYS A 211 10.38 -24.41 -10.33
C CYS A 211 10.75 -24.49 -11.82
N ASP A 212 11.24 -25.64 -12.29
CA ASP A 212 11.57 -25.85 -13.70
C ASP A 212 10.32 -26.09 -14.57
N HIS A 213 9.18 -26.35 -13.95
CA HIS A 213 7.93 -26.60 -14.66
C HIS A 213 7.27 -25.30 -15.15
N SER A 214 6.75 -25.32 -16.38
CA SER A 214 6.14 -24.15 -17.03
C SER A 214 5.02 -23.51 -16.20
N LEU A 215 4.16 -24.30 -15.57
CA LEU A 215 3.10 -23.82 -14.67
C LEU A 215 3.63 -22.98 -13.50
N MET A 216 4.79 -23.33 -12.93
CA MET A 216 5.39 -22.55 -11.84
C MET A 216 5.83 -21.18 -12.33
N SER A 217 6.50 -21.13 -13.48
CA SER A 217 6.92 -19.85 -14.09
C SER A 217 5.73 -18.96 -14.44
N GLN A 218 4.59 -19.55 -14.80
CA GLN A 218 3.40 -18.82 -15.23
C GLN A 218 2.58 -18.29 -14.05
N TRP A 219 2.41 -19.10 -13.00
CA TRP A 219 1.46 -18.80 -11.92
C TRP A 219 2.10 -18.50 -10.57
N CYS A 220 3.35 -18.92 -10.39
CA CYS A 220 4.02 -18.89 -9.09
C CYS A 220 5.42 -18.26 -9.14
N PRO A 221 5.63 -17.13 -9.85
CA PRO A 221 6.97 -16.58 -10.03
C PRO A 221 7.59 -16.15 -8.69
N ALA A 222 6.81 -15.67 -7.72
CA ALA A 222 7.35 -15.29 -6.42
C ALA A 222 7.90 -16.50 -5.67
N SER A 223 7.19 -17.62 -5.66
CA SER A 223 7.61 -18.84 -4.94
C SER A 223 8.93 -19.43 -5.46
N CYS A 224 9.28 -19.13 -6.70
CA CYS A 224 10.50 -19.60 -7.34
C CYS A 224 11.64 -18.57 -7.35
N MET A 225 11.33 -17.28 -7.45
CA MET A 225 12.32 -16.23 -7.67
C MET A 225 12.62 -15.39 -6.42
N CYS A 226 11.91 -15.62 -5.32
CA CYS A 226 11.99 -14.83 -4.09
C CYS A 226 12.39 -15.67 -2.87
N GLU A 227 13.27 -16.66 -3.06
CA GLU A 227 13.94 -17.33 -1.96
C GLU A 227 14.58 -16.26 -1.05
N TYR A 228 14.25 -16.27 0.24
CA TYR A 228 14.69 -15.27 1.24
C TYR A 228 14.15 -13.84 1.09
N LYS A 229 13.01 -13.65 0.41
CA LYS A 229 12.30 -12.36 0.37
C LYS A 229 10.91 -12.48 0.98
N ILE A 230 10.35 -11.36 1.42
CA ILE A 230 8.95 -11.32 1.88
C ILE A 230 8.04 -11.39 0.65
N ILE A 231 7.34 -12.51 0.49
CA ILE A 231 6.41 -12.76 -0.61
C ILE A 231 5.03 -12.19 -0.24
N PRO A 232 4.44 -11.30 -1.06
CA PRO A 232 3.07 -10.84 -0.87
C PRO A 232 2.05 -11.95 -1.15
N ILE A 233 0.89 -11.88 -0.51
CA ILE A 233 -0.22 -12.80 -0.78
C ILE A 233 -0.81 -12.53 -2.17
N ALA A 234 -1.04 -13.61 -2.91
CA ALA A 234 -1.75 -13.61 -4.17
C ALA A 234 -3.26 -13.38 -3.96
N LYS A 235 -3.86 -12.52 -4.77
CA LYS A 235 -5.32 -12.48 -4.93
C LYS A 235 -5.75 -13.67 -5.77
N LYS A 236 -6.72 -14.46 -5.29
CA LYS A 236 -7.60 -15.30 -6.12
C LYS A 236 -8.89 -14.54 -6.37
#